data_AF-A0A5J4K311-F1
#
_entry.id   AF-A0A5J4K311-F1
#
_cell.length_a   1.000
_cell.length_b   1.000
_cell.length_c   1.000
_cell.angle_alpha   90.00
_cell.angle_beta   90.00
_cell.angle_gamma   90.00
#
_symmetry.space_group_name_H-M   'P 1'
#
loop_
_entity.id
_entity.type
_entity.pdbx_description
1 polymer ?
#
loop_
_entity_poly.entity_id
_entity_poly.type
_entity_poly.pdbx_seq_one_letter_code
_entity_poly.pdbx_strand_id
1 'polypeptide(L)'
;MAFMAQIPSDHHITYQLQYRKCGKPTCSTCRDGQGHGPYWYAYWREGSRLRSGYVGKERPEGDKLPGRERKQRSGGGRTERQARRGNTCLPLVAALS
;
A
#
# COMPACT_ATOMS: atom_id res chain seq x y z
N MET A 1 25.77 -11.08 -7.02
CA MET A 1 25.06 -11.57 -8.20
C MET A 1 23.64 -11.04 -8.14
N ALA A 2 23.28 -10.06 -8.98
CA ALA A 2 21.94 -9.49 -8.99
C ALA A 2 21.01 -10.46 -9.72
N PHE A 3 20.26 -11.26 -8.96
CA PHE A 3 19.18 -12.06 -9.50
C PHE A 3 18.13 -11.07 -10.02
N MET A 4 18.10 -10.82 -11.33
CA MET A 4 17.00 -10.11 -11.95
C MET A 4 15.73 -10.86 -11.53
N ALA A 5 14.83 -10.19 -10.84
CA ALA A 5 13.70 -10.83 -10.20
C ALA A 5 12.82 -11.47 -11.29
N GLN A 6 13.01 -12.77 -11.52
CA GLN A 6 12.14 -13.56 -12.38
C GLN A 6 10.76 -13.51 -11.75
N ILE A 7 9.81 -12.97 -12.50
CA ILE A 7 8.44 -12.75 -12.06
C ILE A 7 7.74 -14.12 -12.12
N PRO A 8 7.36 -14.72 -10.98
CA PRO A 8 6.81 -16.07 -10.97
C PRO A 8 5.33 -16.06 -11.34
N SER A 9 4.94 -16.81 -12.38
CA SER A 9 3.55 -16.88 -12.87
C SER A 9 2.58 -17.58 -11.91
N ASP A 10 3.08 -18.37 -10.95
CA ASP A 10 2.29 -19.11 -9.96
C ASP A 10 1.77 -18.23 -8.80
N HIS A 11 2.39 -17.07 -8.58
CA HIS A 11 2.04 -16.20 -7.45
C HIS A 11 1.01 -15.14 -7.84
N HIS A 12 0.28 -14.61 -6.84
CA HIS A 12 -0.56 -13.43 -7.05
C HIS A 12 0.32 -12.19 -7.28
N ILE A 13 0.27 -11.67 -8.51
CA ILE A 13 1.04 -10.52 -8.95
C ILE A 13 0.15 -9.29 -9.07
N THR A 14 0.56 -8.21 -8.40
CA THR A 14 -0.04 -6.90 -8.58
C THR A 14 0.86 -6.05 -9.47
N TYR A 15 0.34 -5.58 -10.60
CA TYR A 15 1.04 -4.66 -11.49
C TYR A 15 0.71 -3.21 -11.16
N GLN A 16 1.72 -2.35 -11.08
CA GLN A 16 1.56 -0.92 -10.83
C GLN A 16 2.50 -0.08 -11.69
N LEU A 17 1.95 0.99 -12.27
CA LEU A 17 2.71 2.01 -12.99
C LEU A 17 3.46 2.91 -12.00
N GLN A 18 4.74 3.15 -12.24
CA GLN A 18 5.58 4.03 -11.45
C GLN A 18 6.48 4.90 -12.31
N TYR A 19 6.61 6.15 -11.90
CA TYR A 19 7.61 7.07 -12.42
C TYR A 19 8.89 6.97 -11.58
N ARG A 20 10.06 7.09 -12.23
CA ARG A 20 11.37 6.98 -11.60
C ARG A 20 12.24 8.19 -11.93
N LYS A 21 12.89 8.74 -10.91
CA LYS A 21 13.88 9.80 -11.07
C LYS A 21 15.23 9.18 -11.42
N CYS A 22 15.88 9.65 -12.47
CA CYS A 22 17.17 9.12 -12.94
C CYS A 22 18.36 9.60 -12.09
N GLY A 23 18.17 10.57 -11.19
CA GLY A 23 19.20 11.10 -10.30
C GLY A 23 20.20 12.05 -10.99
N LYS A 24 20.07 12.30 -12.30
CA LYS A 24 20.93 13.26 -13.02
C LYS A 24 20.46 14.68 -12.78
N PRO A 25 21.35 15.60 -12.35
CA PRO A 25 20.97 17.00 -12.05
C PRO A 25 20.57 17.77 -13.32
N THR A 26 21.04 17.33 -14.48
CA THR A 26 20.75 17.95 -15.79
C THR A 26 19.48 17.41 -16.46
N CYS A 27 18.76 16.47 -15.83
CA CYS A 27 17.57 15.90 -16.44
C CYS A 27 16.34 16.79 -16.23
N SER A 28 15.97 17.56 -17.26
CA SER A 28 14.77 18.43 -17.23
C SER A 28 13.49 17.63 -16.96
N THR A 29 13.34 16.43 -17.53
CA THR A 29 12.16 15.56 -17.33
C THR A 29 11.96 15.16 -15.85
N CYS A 30 13.05 14.99 -15.10
CA CYS A 30 12.98 14.65 -13.68
C CYS A 30 12.88 15.87 -12.75
N ARG A 31 13.34 17.04 -13.21
CA ARG A 31 13.29 18.28 -12.45
C ARG A 31 11.92 18.94 -12.54
N ASP A 32 11.38 19.03 -13.74
CA ASP A 32 10.19 19.83 -14.05
C ASP A 32 8.91 18.96 -14.07
N GLY A 33 9.04 17.63 -14.00
CA GLY A 33 7.93 16.68 -14.10
C GLY A 33 7.99 15.51 -13.12
N GLN A 34 7.12 14.51 -13.34
CA GLN A 34 6.99 13.32 -12.49
C GLN A 34 8.22 12.37 -12.56
N GLY A 35 9.13 12.58 -13.51
CA GLY A 35 10.28 11.71 -13.78
C GLY A 35 10.07 10.82 -15.00
N HIS A 36 10.97 9.87 -15.21
CA HIS A 36 10.88 8.94 -16.32
C HIS A 36 9.84 7.87 -16.03
N GLY A 37 8.93 7.67 -16.95
CA GLY A 37 7.88 6.68 -16.83
C GLY A 37 6.66 7.08 -17.66
N PRO A 38 5.55 6.35 -17.52
CA PRO A 38 5.33 5.37 -16.47
C PRO A 38 5.91 3.99 -16.84
N TYR A 39 6.56 3.34 -15.87
CA TYR A 39 7.08 1.97 -16.00
C TYR A 39 6.24 1.00 -15.19
N TRP A 40 6.04 -0.20 -15.72
CA TRP A 40 5.39 -1.29 -15.03
C TRP A 40 6.33 -1.98 -14.06
N TYR A 41 5.83 -2.15 -12.85
CA TYR A 41 6.44 -2.98 -11.83
C TYR A 41 5.44 -4.05 -11.37
N ALA A 42 5.95 -5.25 -11.18
CA ALA A 42 5.24 -6.38 -10.60
C ALA A 42 5.57 -6.49 -9.12
N TYR A 43 4.57 -6.76 -8.29
CA TYR A 43 4.70 -6.99 -6.86
C TYR A 43 4.07 -8.32 -6.48
N TRP A 44 4.81 -9.16 -5.79
CA TRP A 44 4.33 -10.45 -5.29
C TRP A 44 4.93 -10.76 -3.92
N ARG A 45 4.27 -11.64 -3.15
CA ARG A 45 4.78 -12.11 -1.86
C ARG A 45 5.42 -13.48 -2.06
N GLU A 46 6.69 -13.58 -1.71
CA GLU A 46 7.43 -14.84 -1.66
C GLU A 46 7.58 -15.21 -0.18
N GLY A 47 6.67 -16.05 0.32
CA GLY A 47 6.57 -16.37 1.74
C GLY A 47 6.37 -15.14 2.62
N SER A 48 7.37 -14.82 3.45
CA SER A 48 7.36 -13.65 4.35
C SER A 48 7.89 -12.36 3.70
N ARG A 49 8.49 -12.43 2.51
CA ARG A 49 9.15 -11.29 1.86
C ARG A 49 8.29 -10.73 0.74
N LEU A 50 8.19 -9.40 0.67
CA LEU A 50 7.64 -8.71 -0.48
C LEU A 50 8.73 -8.56 -1.53
N ARG A 51 8.47 -9.04 -2.75
CA ARG A 51 9.37 -8.92 -3.90
C ARG A 51 8.77 -7.95 -4.91
N SER A 52 9.67 -7.32 -5.66
CA SER A 52 9.30 -6.46 -6.77
C SER A 52 10.18 -6.78 -7.98
N GLY A 53 9.57 -6.73 -9.17
CA GLY A 53 10.21 -7.02 -10.44
C GLY A 53 9.93 -5.90 -11.44
N TYR A 54 10.94 -5.52 -12.19
CA TYR A 54 10.79 -4.56 -13.28
C TYR A 54 10.24 -5.29 -14.52
N VAL A 55 9.13 -4.77 -15.06
CA VAL A 55 8.44 -5.39 -16.20
C VAL A 55 8.80 -4.69 -17.49
N GLY A 56 8.77 -3.34 -17.48
CA GLY A 56 9.07 -2.54 -18.68
C GLY A 56 8.06 -1.44 -18.93
N LYS A 57 7.88 -1.06 -20.20
CA LYS A 57 6.94 -0.01 -20.63
C LYS A 57 5.55 -0.56 -20.97
N GLU A 58 5.48 -1.81 -21.42
CA GLU A 58 4.24 -2.47 -21.81
C GLU A 58 3.68 -3.28 -20.65
N ARG A 59 2.34 -3.29 -20.52
CA ARG A 59 1.67 -4.15 -19.55
C ARG A 59 1.72 -5.58 -20.11
N PRO A 60 2.13 -6.59 -19.32
CA PRO A 60 1.95 -7.98 -19.72
C PRO A 60 0.44 -8.24 -19.72
N GLU A 61 -0.13 -8.19 -20.92
CA GLU A 61 -1.54 -8.45 -21.16
C GLU A 61 -1.74 -9.98 -21.13
N GLY A 62 -2.07 -10.51 -19.96
CA GLY A 62 -2.77 -11.80 -19.90
C GLY A 62 -2.00 -12.99 -19.35
N ASP A 63 -1.61 -12.94 -18.07
CA ASP A 63 -1.56 -14.17 -17.28
C ASP A 63 -2.55 -14.07 -16.11
N LYS A 64 -3.42 -15.06 -16.06
CA LYS A 64 -4.64 -15.14 -15.24
C LYS A 64 -4.32 -14.83 -13.78
N LEU A 65 -4.67 -13.63 -13.33
CA LEU A 65 -4.57 -13.23 -11.93
C LEU A 65 -5.25 -14.29 -11.06
N PRO A 66 -4.55 -14.97 -10.13
CA PRO A 66 -5.24 -15.78 -9.14
C PRO A 66 -6.06 -14.82 -8.30
N GLY A 67 -7.39 -14.90 -8.46
CA GLY A 67 -8.34 -13.99 -7.84
C GLY A 67 -8.02 -13.81 -6.37
N ARG A 68 -7.74 -12.56 -5.99
CA ARG A 68 -7.71 -12.03 -4.63
C ARG A 68 -8.86 -12.59 -3.77
N GLU A 69 -8.66 -13.76 -3.16
CA GLU A 69 -9.52 -14.29 -2.10
C GLU A 69 -9.35 -13.37 -0.89
N ARG A 70 -10.32 -12.47 -0.71
CA ARG A 70 -10.39 -11.56 0.42
C ARG A 70 -10.75 -12.40 1.66
N LYS A 71 -9.74 -13.02 2.30
CA LYS A 71 -9.93 -13.72 3.57
C LYS A 71 -10.38 -12.70 4.62
N GLN A 72 -11.70 -12.66 4.84
CA GLN A 72 -12.35 -11.84 5.85
C GLN A 72 -11.70 -12.18 7.19
N ARG A 73 -10.94 -11.22 7.75
CA ARG A 73 -10.47 -11.33 9.12
C ARG A 73 -11.69 -11.23 10.01
N SER A 74 -12.12 -12.35 10.57
CA SER A 74 -13.07 -12.41 11.67
C SER A 74 -12.57 -11.50 12.78
N GLY A 75 -13.28 -10.38 12.98
CA GLY A 75 -12.95 -9.41 14.01
C GLY A 75 -13.00 -10.07 15.38
N GLY A 76 -11.86 -10.08 16.07
CA GLY A 76 -11.78 -10.44 17.48
C GLY A 76 -12.68 -9.53 18.32
N GLY A 77 -13.49 -10.15 19.18
CA GLY A 77 -14.50 -9.48 20.00
C GLY A 77 -13.93 -8.39 20.90
N ARG A 78 -14.59 -7.23 20.89
CA ARG A 78 -14.49 -6.26 21.99
C ARG A 78 -15.19 -6.87 23.20
N THR A 79 -14.42 -7.17 24.24
CA THR A 79 -14.97 -7.55 25.54
C THR A 79 -15.71 -6.35 26.12
N GLU A 80 -16.99 -6.56 26.40
CA GLU A 80 -17.89 -5.62 27.07
C GLU A 80 -17.46 -5.49 28.54
N ARG A 81 -16.64 -4.47 28.86
CA ARG A 81 -16.52 -3.93 30.21
C ARG A 81 -16.23 -2.43 30.14
N GLN A 82 -16.82 -1.69 31.09
CA GLN A 82 -16.72 -0.24 31.34
C GLN A 82 -17.61 0.64 30.42
N ALA A 83 -18.48 1.53 30.90
CA ALA A 83 -18.66 2.11 32.22
C ALA A 83 -20.09 2.65 32.39
N ARG A 84 -20.74 2.28 33.49
CA ARG A 84 -21.87 3.04 34.05
C ARG A 84 -21.31 4.16 34.92
N ARG A 85 -21.25 5.39 34.41
CA ARG A 85 -21.17 6.66 35.18
C ARG A 85 -21.81 7.71 34.26
N GLY A 86 -23.06 8.10 34.47
CA GLY A 86 -23.46 8.98 35.56
C GLY A 86 -23.46 10.41 35.03
N ASN A 87 -24.36 10.72 34.09
CA ASN A 87 -24.51 12.06 33.52
C ASN A 87 -25.45 12.88 34.41
N THR A 88 -24.93 13.47 35.48
CA THR A 88 -25.63 14.52 36.23
C THR A 88 -24.94 15.85 35.95
N CYS A 89 -25.62 16.63 35.12
CA CYS A 89 -25.35 18.02 34.84
C CYS A 89 -25.78 18.85 36.06
N LEU A 90 -24.83 19.47 36.78
CA LEU A 90 -25.12 20.60 37.67
C LEU A 90 -24.20 21.76 37.27
N PRO A 91 -24.73 22.92 36.86
CA PRO A 91 -23.92 24.13 36.70
C PRO A 91 -23.70 24.79 38.07
N LEU A 92 -22.43 25.03 38.41
CA LEU A 92 -22.03 25.81 39.58
C LEU A 92 -21.17 27.00 39.13
N VAL A 93 -21.83 28.11 38.80
CA VAL A 93 -21.30 29.49 38.76
C VAL A 93 -22.47 30.38 39.19
N ALA A 94 -22.42 31.33 40.12
CA ALA A 94 -21.32 32.08 40.70
C ALA A 94 -21.70 32.53 42.12
N ALA A 95 -20.73 32.53 43.03
CA ALA A 95 -20.73 33.31 44.25
C ALA A 95 -19.36 34.03 44.31
N LEU A 96 -19.35 35.21 44.94
CA LEU A 96 -18.23 36.14 45.22
C LEU A 96 -18.24 37.42 44.36
N SER A 97 -18.99 38.43 44.82
CA SER A 97 -18.48 39.72 45.34
C SER A 97 -19.64 40.67 45.65
#